data_AF-A0A5Q4BEG2-F1
#
_entry.id   AF-A0A5Q4BEG2-F1
#
_cell.length_a   1.000
_cell.length_b   1.000
_cell.length_c   1.000
_cell.angle_alpha   90.00
_cell.angle_beta   90.00
_cell.angle_gamma   90.00
#
_symmetry.space_group_name_H-M   'P 1'
#
loop_
_entity.id
_entity.type
_entity.pdbx_description
1 polymer ?
#
loop_
_entity_poly.entity_id
_entity_poly.type
_entity_poly.pdbx_seq_one_letter_code
_entity_poly.pdbx_strand_id
1 'polypeptide(L)'
;MIIGYRTAIEEEALQINEKNKPFRNPAFDNRPGCGMIGNGIYLTSDPAWWHGSAFKVNWYCVFEADEDLLKKASKIWIPQSYESKRFCRSSKSKDLWGGGEKTVAKYIRKSNLNPAETLRFSYLQSV
;
A
#
# COMPACT_ATOMS: atom_id res chain seq x y z
N MET A 1 4.88 -17.83 4.32
CA MET A 1 4.07 -17.76 3.07
C MET A 1 4.47 -16.52 2.29
N ILE A 2 4.71 -16.63 0.98
CA ILE A 2 4.98 -15.47 0.12
C ILE A 2 3.72 -14.60 0.01
N ILE A 3 3.86 -13.30 0.26
CA ILE A 3 2.76 -12.32 0.21
C ILE A 3 2.90 -11.30 -0.91
N GLY A 4 4.04 -11.28 -1.59
CA GLY A 4 4.25 -10.45 -2.77
C GLY A 4 5.73 -10.12 -3.01
N TYR A 5 5.92 -9.29 -4.02
CA TYR A 5 7.23 -8.90 -4.54
C TYR A 5 7.35 -7.38 -4.58
N ARG A 6 8.59 -6.88 -4.57
CA ARG A 6 8.87 -5.45 -4.76
C ARG A 6 10.25 -5.27 -5.38
N THR A 7 10.34 -4.37 -6.35
CA THR A 7 11.61 -3.82 -6.82
C THR A 7 12.02 -2.67 -5.89
N ALA A 8 13.20 -2.77 -5.28
CA ALA A 8 13.75 -1.74 -4.40
C ALA A 8 15.16 -1.34 -4.87
N ILE A 9 15.61 -0.16 -4.48
CA ILE A 9 17.03 0.20 -4.63
C ILE A 9 17.85 -0.49 -3.54
N GLU A 10 19.12 -0.75 -3.80
CA GLU A 10 20.01 -1.46 -2.87
C GLU A 10 19.94 -0.92 -1.43
N GLU A 11 19.97 0.40 -1.24
CA GLU A 11 19.99 0.99 0.10
C GLU A 11 18.68 0.77 0.87
N GLU A 12 17.56 0.67 0.15
CA GLU A 12 16.25 0.34 0.73
C GLU A 12 16.18 -1.16 1.04
N ALA A 13 16.64 -2.01 0.12
CA ALA A 13 16.65 -3.47 0.28
C ALA A 13 17.50 -3.91 1.47
N LEU A 14 18.71 -3.35 1.63
CA LEU A 14 19.60 -3.63 2.76
C LEU A 14 18.93 -3.31 4.10
N GLN A 15 18.27 -2.16 4.21
CA GLN A 15 17.57 -1.78 5.44
C GLN A 15 16.35 -2.66 5.73
N ILE A 16 15.64 -3.13 4.70
CA ILE A 16 14.48 -4.04 4.87
C ILE A 16 14.98 -5.38 5.40
N ASN A 17 16.07 -5.90 4.84
CA ASN A 17 16.68 -7.17 5.23
C ASN A 17 17.27 -7.09 6.64
N GLU A 18 18.00 -6.02 6.97
CA GLU A 18 18.59 -5.82 8.31
C GLU A 18 17.52 -5.79 9.41
N LYS A 19 16.39 -5.11 9.16
CA LYS A 19 15.29 -5.03 10.12
C LYS A 19 14.37 -6.25 10.09
N ASN A 20 14.51 -7.08 9.06
CA ASN A 20 13.63 -8.20 8.72
C ASN A 20 12.13 -7.84 8.79
N LYS A 21 11.79 -6.61 8.38
CA LYS A 21 10.40 -6.11 8.38
C LYS A 21 10.24 -4.93 7.42
N PRO A 22 9.08 -4.77 6.76
CA PRO A 22 8.73 -3.53 6.09
C PRO A 22 8.77 -2.36 7.08
N PHE A 23 9.33 -1.23 6.68
CA PHE A 23 9.32 -0.01 7.48
C PHE A 23 9.01 1.21 6.62
N ARG A 24 8.43 2.24 7.25
CA ARG A 24 8.16 3.51 6.60
C ARG A 24 9.44 4.35 6.60
N ASN A 25 9.79 4.91 5.46
CA ASN A 25 10.83 5.91 5.33
C ASN A 25 10.37 6.97 4.33
N PRO A 26 10.14 8.23 4.75
CA PRO A 26 9.71 9.30 3.86
C PRO A 26 10.55 9.45 2.59
N ALA A 27 11.85 9.13 2.63
CA ALA A 27 12.74 9.15 1.47
C ALA A 27 12.38 8.10 0.40
N PHE A 28 11.81 6.97 0.80
CA PHE A 28 11.35 5.91 -0.10
C PHE A 28 9.83 5.96 -0.36
N ASP A 29 9.09 6.56 0.58
CA ASP A 29 7.63 6.58 0.58
C ASP A 29 7.03 7.70 -0.27
N ASN A 30 7.70 8.85 -0.37
CA ASN A 30 7.19 10.03 -1.08
C ASN A 30 7.59 10.04 -2.57
N ARG A 31 7.67 8.87 -3.21
CA ARG A 31 7.91 8.79 -4.66
C ARG A 31 6.63 9.22 -5.40
N PRO A 32 6.70 10.23 -6.30
CA PRO A 32 5.55 10.65 -7.11
C PRO A 32 4.92 9.44 -7.82
N GLY A 33 3.60 9.31 -7.73
CA GLY A 33 2.86 8.21 -8.35
C GLY A 33 2.86 6.87 -7.59
N CYS A 34 3.56 6.73 -6.47
CA CYS A 34 3.63 5.45 -5.75
C CYS A 34 2.58 5.26 -4.63
N GLY A 35 1.90 6.32 -4.20
CA GLY A 35 0.95 6.29 -3.09
C GLY A 35 -0.52 6.17 -3.51
N MET A 36 -0.92 5.09 -4.21
CA MET A 36 -2.31 4.94 -4.67
C MET A 36 -3.28 4.84 -3.49
N ILE A 37 -3.06 3.93 -2.54
CA ILE A 37 -3.95 3.66 -1.40
C ILE A 37 -3.35 4.14 -0.07
N GLY A 38 -2.68 5.29 -0.14
CA GLY A 38 -2.07 5.96 0.98
C GLY A 38 -0.60 5.58 1.20
N ASN A 39 -0.16 5.76 2.42
CA ASN A 39 1.22 5.64 2.82
C ASN A 39 1.53 4.17 3.17
N GLY A 40 2.30 3.48 2.34
CA GLY A 40 2.81 2.15 2.67
C GLY A 40 4.03 1.73 1.85
N ILE A 41 4.60 0.58 2.21
CA ILE A 41 5.37 -0.24 1.28
C ILE A 41 4.34 -1.01 0.45
N TYR A 42 4.46 -0.90 -0.86
CA TYR A 42 3.61 -1.57 -1.84
C TYR A 42 4.30 -2.85 -2.30
N LEU A 43 3.51 -3.92 -2.37
CA LEU A 43 3.89 -5.22 -2.90
C LEU A 43 3.01 -5.53 -4.12
N THR A 44 3.57 -6.23 -5.09
CA THR A 44 2.86 -6.75 -6.26
C THR A 44 2.76 -8.26 -6.21
N SER A 45 1.71 -8.81 -6.82
CA SER A 45 1.55 -10.27 -6.93
C SER A 45 2.59 -10.91 -7.84
N ASP A 46 3.07 -10.16 -8.86
CA ASP A 46 4.05 -10.64 -9.82
C ASP A 46 5.44 -10.04 -9.55
N PRO A 47 6.53 -10.83 -9.71
CA PRO A 47 7.90 -10.34 -9.62
C PRO A 47 8.19 -9.25 -10.66
N ALA A 48 9.03 -8.28 -10.31
CA ALA A 48 9.52 -7.21 -11.18
C ALA A 48 8.43 -6.32 -11.84
N TRP A 49 7.17 -6.42 -11.39
CA TRP A 49 6.05 -5.68 -11.97
C TRP A 49 6.10 -4.18 -11.62
N TRP A 50 6.64 -3.84 -10.45
CA TRP A 50 6.79 -2.46 -10.02
C TRP A 50 8.08 -1.82 -10.55
N HIS A 51 8.00 -0.56 -10.99
CA HIS A 51 9.13 0.17 -11.55
C HIS A 51 10.28 0.29 -10.54
N GLY A 52 11.48 -0.13 -10.98
CA GLY A 52 12.73 0.15 -10.30
C GLY A 52 13.24 1.57 -10.57
N SER A 53 14.41 1.90 -10.05
CA SER A 53 15.14 3.10 -10.44
C SER A 53 15.82 2.88 -11.80
N ALA A 54 15.73 3.88 -12.69
CA ALA A 54 16.53 3.88 -13.92
C ALA A 54 18.01 4.26 -13.68
N PHE A 55 18.34 4.79 -12.50
CA PHE A 55 19.65 5.39 -12.19
C PHE A 55 20.42 4.65 -11.09
N LYS A 56 19.82 3.62 -10.49
CA LYS A 56 20.42 2.85 -9.39
C LYS A 56 20.29 1.35 -9.64
N VAL A 57 21.13 0.58 -8.96
CA VAL A 57 21.01 -0.88 -8.94
C VAL A 57 19.70 -1.26 -8.28
N ASN A 58 18.91 -2.06 -9.00
CA ASN A 58 17.63 -2.57 -8.52
C ASN A 58 17.82 -3.97 -7.94
N TRP A 59 17.23 -4.18 -6.78
CA TRP A 59 17.09 -5.46 -6.11
C TRP A 59 15.65 -5.93 -6.20
N TYR A 60 15.47 -7.24 -6.34
CA TYR A 60 14.16 -7.89 -6.46
C TYR A 60 13.87 -8.65 -5.17
N CYS A 61 12.99 -8.08 -4.35
CA CYS A 61 12.71 -8.62 -3.03
C CYS A 61 11.46 -9.52 -3.06
N VAL A 62 11.55 -10.66 -2.38
CA VAL A 62 10.41 -11.52 -2.04
C VAL A 62 10.03 -11.24 -0.60
N PHE A 63 8.74 -10.98 -0.35
CA PHE A 63 8.22 -10.77 0.99
C PHE A 63 7.46 -12.00 1.46
N GLU A 64 7.83 -12.48 2.63
CA GLU A 64 7.14 -13.56 3.31
C GLU A 64 6.54 -13.06 4.61
N ALA A 65 5.42 -13.68 4.99
CA ALA A 65 4.82 -13.49 6.29
C ALA A 65 4.46 -14.83 6.92
N ASP A 66 4.37 -14.81 8.24
CA ASP A 66 3.71 -15.86 9.01
C ASP A 66 2.24 -15.96 8.57
N GLU A 67 1.82 -17.15 8.18
CA GLU A 67 0.52 -17.38 7.56
C GLU A 67 -0.63 -17.16 8.55
N ASP A 68 -0.47 -17.58 9.80
CA ASP A 68 -1.51 -17.47 10.82
C ASP A 68 -1.70 -16.02 11.28
N LEU A 69 -0.60 -15.27 11.43
CA LEU A 69 -0.65 -13.85 11.69
C LEU A 69 -1.25 -13.08 10.50
N LEU A 70 -0.87 -13.46 9.26
CA LEU A 70 -1.45 -12.85 8.07
C LEU A 70 -2.95 -13.10 7.99
N LYS A 71 -3.43 -14.32 8.27
CA LYS A 71 -4.87 -14.64 8.30
C LYS A 71 -5.62 -13.79 9.32
N LYS A 72 -5.07 -13.60 10.52
CA LYS A 72 -5.66 -12.80 11.61
C LYS A 72 -5.63 -11.29 11.37
N ALA A 73 -4.67 -10.78 10.57
CA ALA A 73 -4.55 -9.36 10.29
C ALA A 73 -5.82 -8.80 9.63
N SER A 74 -6.20 -7.58 9.99
CA SER A 74 -7.30 -6.86 9.33
C SER A 74 -6.94 -6.57 7.88
N LYS A 75 -7.88 -6.75 6.96
CA LYS A 75 -7.68 -6.55 5.52
C LYS A 75 -8.84 -5.75 4.96
N ILE A 76 -8.55 -4.86 4.02
CA ILE A 76 -9.59 -4.08 3.33
C ILE A 76 -9.22 -3.83 1.88
N TRP A 77 -10.22 -3.94 1.01
CA TRP A 77 -10.15 -3.44 -0.36
C TRP A 77 -10.43 -1.95 -0.38
N ILE A 78 -9.50 -1.17 -0.96
CA ILE A 78 -9.64 0.27 -1.16
C ILE A 78 -10.11 0.52 -2.58
N PRO A 79 -11.40 0.85 -2.80
CA PRO A 79 -11.91 1.15 -4.14
C PRO A 79 -11.32 2.46 -4.64
N GLN A 80 -11.38 2.70 -5.95
CA GLN A 80 -10.92 3.97 -6.54
C GLN A 80 -11.69 5.16 -5.97
N SER A 81 -13.01 5.01 -5.83
CA SER A 81 -13.89 5.99 -5.22
C SER A 81 -14.99 5.31 -4.41
N TYR A 82 -15.67 6.07 -3.55
CA TYR A 82 -16.84 5.58 -2.82
C TYR A 82 -17.89 6.67 -2.67
N GLU A 83 -19.17 6.27 -2.64
CA GLU A 83 -20.26 7.20 -2.38
C GLU A 83 -20.33 7.56 -0.90
N SER A 84 -20.29 8.86 -0.60
CA SER A 84 -20.61 9.35 0.72
C SER A 84 -22.01 9.94 0.74
N LYS A 85 -22.96 9.25 1.38
CA LYS A 85 -24.27 9.80 1.72
C LYS A 85 -24.08 10.91 2.75
N ARG A 86 -24.62 12.10 2.46
CA ARG A 86 -24.80 13.17 3.45
C ARG A 86 -26.28 13.17 3.82
N PHE A 87 -26.57 13.26 5.12
CA PHE A 87 -27.91 13.08 5.70
C PHE A 87 -29.00 14.01 5.09
N CYS A 88 -28.63 15.08 4.37
CA CYS A 88 -29.59 15.96 3.67
C CYS A 88 -29.13 16.42 2.27
N ARG A 89 -28.20 15.72 1.60
CA ARG A 89 -27.71 16.10 0.25
C ARG A 89 -27.42 14.89 -0.63
N SER A 90 -27.49 15.11 -1.95
CA SER A 90 -27.08 14.15 -2.99
C SER A 90 -25.74 13.50 -2.66
N SER A 91 -25.62 12.20 -2.96
CA SER A 91 -24.39 11.43 -2.78
C SER A 91 -23.25 12.12 -3.54
N LYS A 92 -22.14 12.39 -2.85
CA LYS A 92 -20.91 12.86 -3.49
C LYS A 92 -19.93 11.71 -3.54
N SER A 93 -19.53 11.32 -4.76
CA SER A 93 -18.41 10.41 -4.97
C SER A 93 -17.12 11.04 -4.44
N LYS A 94 -16.32 10.24 -3.74
CA LYS A 94 -15.02 10.65 -3.21
C LYS A 94 -13.96 9.70 -3.69
N ASP A 95 -12.98 10.24 -4.41
CA ASP A 95 -11.80 9.49 -4.82
C ASP A 95 -10.93 9.18 -3.61
N LEU A 96 -10.52 7.93 -3.50
CA LEU A 96 -9.59 7.43 -2.49
C LEU A 96 -8.19 7.31 -3.07
N TRP A 97 -8.09 6.88 -4.33
CA TRP A 97 -6.79 6.69 -4.97
C TRP A 97 -6.12 8.02 -5.25
N GLY A 98 -4.88 8.18 -4.80
CA GLY A 98 -4.17 9.48 -4.86
C GLY A 98 -4.73 10.55 -3.92
N GLY A 99 -5.82 10.27 -3.17
CA GLY A 99 -6.41 11.17 -2.18
C GLY A 99 -5.55 11.35 -0.92
N GLY A 100 -4.43 10.64 -0.81
CA GLY A 100 -3.48 10.69 0.29
C GLY A 100 -3.91 9.94 1.54
N GLU A 101 -2.96 9.76 2.47
CA GLU A 101 -3.14 8.94 3.67
C GLU A 101 -4.35 9.33 4.52
N LYS A 102 -4.59 10.64 4.70
CA LYS A 102 -5.72 11.13 5.51
C LYS A 102 -7.07 10.69 4.94
N THR A 103 -7.20 10.66 3.62
CA THR A 103 -8.44 10.28 2.92
C THR A 103 -8.69 8.79 3.04
N VAL A 104 -7.66 7.98 2.76
CA VAL A 104 -7.74 6.51 2.88
C VAL A 104 -7.98 6.09 4.31
N ALA A 105 -7.25 6.64 5.28
CA ALA A 105 -7.45 6.34 6.70
C ALA A 105 -8.87 6.68 7.18
N LYS A 106 -9.52 7.72 6.63
CA LYS A 106 -10.91 8.05 6.94
C LYS A 106 -11.88 6.99 6.41
N TYR A 107 -11.62 6.43 5.23
CA TYR A 107 -12.42 5.34 4.67
C TYR A 107 -12.28 4.04 5.48
N ILE A 108 -11.06 3.69 5.89
CA ILE A 108 -10.82 2.50 6.72
C ILE A 108 -11.56 2.61 8.06
N ARG A 109 -11.49 3.78 8.74
CA ARG A 109 -12.25 4.02 9.98
C ARG A 109 -13.76 3.91 9.80
N LYS A 110 -14.30 4.35 8.66
CA LYS A 110 -15.73 4.19 8.34
C LYS A 110 -16.15 2.73 8.19
N SER A 111 -15.20 1.85 7.91
CA SER A 111 -15.40 0.40 7.84
C SER A 111 -15.14 -0.27 9.19
N ASN A 112 -15.04 0.50 10.28
CA ASN A 112 -14.75 0.03 11.64
C ASN A 112 -13.41 -0.70 11.78
N LEU A 113 -12.41 -0.32 10.98
CA LEU A 113 -11.06 -0.88 11.03
C LEU A 113 -10.02 0.17 11.47
N ASN A 114 -8.90 -0.28 12.03
CA ASN A 114 -7.77 0.58 12.40
C ASN A 114 -6.83 0.80 11.19
N PRO A 115 -6.68 2.04 10.66
CA PRO A 115 -5.82 2.31 9.50
C PRO A 115 -4.34 1.95 9.68
N ALA A 116 -3.85 1.90 10.92
CA ALA A 116 -2.46 1.59 11.24
C ALA A 116 -2.17 0.07 11.29
N GLU A 117 -3.21 -0.75 11.44
CA GLU A 117 -3.11 -2.21 11.63
C GLU A 117 -3.82 -3.00 10.52
N THR A 118 -4.30 -2.31 9.48
CA THR A 118 -5.06 -2.90 8.38
C THR A 118 -4.22 -2.95 7.12
N LEU A 119 -4.05 -4.17 6.58
CA LEU A 119 -3.48 -4.40 5.26
C LEU A 119 -4.46 -3.92 4.18
N ARG A 120 -3.94 -3.18 3.21
CA ARG A 120 -4.73 -2.50 2.18
C ARG A 120 -4.47 -3.15 0.83
N PHE A 121 -5.54 -3.43 0.10
CA PHE A 121 -5.50 -4.02 -1.23
C PHE A 121 -6.18 -3.09 -2.23
N SER A 122 -5.65 -3.05 -3.45
CA SER A 122 -6.28 -2.38 -4.59
C SER A 122 -6.04 -3.17 -5.86
N TYR A 123 -6.92 -2.99 -6.83
CA TYR A 123 -6.60 -3.40 -8.18
C TYR A 123 -5.49 -2.51 -8.73
N LEU A 124 -4.62 -3.10 -9.55
CA LEU A 124 -3.66 -2.35 -10.32
C LEU A 124 -4.42 -1.78 -11.52
N GLN A 125 -4.51 -0.46 -11.60
CA GLN A 125 -4.90 0.19 -12.84
C GLN A 125 -3.60 0.43 -13.60
N SER A 126 -3.45 -0.22 -14.76
CA SER A 126 -2.39 0.11 -15.70
C SER A 126 -2.47 1.60 -15.99
N VAL A 127 -1.38 2.31 -15.72
CA VAL A 127 -1.17 3.69 -16.19
C VAL A 127 -0.79 3.67 -17.66
#